data_AF-A0A2T4HRV2-F1
#
_entry.id   AF-A0A2T4HRV2-F1
#
_cell.length_a   1.000
_cell.length_b   1.000
_cell.length_c   1.000
_cell.angle_alpha   90.00
_cell.angle_beta   90.00
_cell.angle_gamma   90.00
#
_symmetry.space_group_name_H-M   'P 1'
#
loop_
_entity.id
_entity.type
_entity.pdbx_description
1 polymer ?
#
loop_
_entity_poly.entity_id
_entity_poly.type
_entity_poly.pdbx_seq_one_letter_code
_entity_poly.pdbx_strand_id
1 'polypeptide(L)'
;MQLVERYVDQTMLDAIAREYAKGRLLLVATADLDALEPVIWNMTAIAASKNPRAPELFRKILVASASIPGAFPPVMIDVTVDGVRHQEMHVDGGTIAQVFLYPPAAKAALHGHIVARKRTLYIIRNARLDPDWASVERRTLPVAARAVASLTQTQGIGDLYRIYVTTQRDGIDYNLAFIPSSFNVPHRQEFDTDYMRQLFELGRAEGSAGYRWQKYPPGYEAAPIDQR
;
A
#
# COMPACT_ATOMS: atom_id res chain seq x y z
N MET A 1 10.20 -13.37 12.25
CA MET A 1 8.95 -13.41 13.04
C MET A 1 9.06 -12.80 14.43
N GLN A 2 10.12 -13.09 15.21
CA GLN A 2 10.25 -12.60 16.60
C GLN A 2 10.06 -11.08 16.79
N LEU A 3 10.52 -10.24 15.86
CA LEU A 3 10.32 -8.79 15.94
C LEU A 3 8.83 -8.41 15.79
N VAL A 4 8.14 -9.00 14.82
CA VAL A 4 6.71 -8.72 14.57
C VAL A 4 5.86 -9.24 15.73
N GLU A 5 6.18 -10.40 16.28
CA GLU A 5 5.49 -10.95 17.45
C GLU A 5 5.56 -10.04 18.68
N ARG A 6 6.68 -9.33 18.86
CA ARG A 6 6.85 -8.38 19.97
C ARG A 6 5.92 -7.18 19.88
N TYR A 7 5.64 -6.68 18.68
CA TYR A 7 4.85 -5.47 18.47
C TYR A 7 3.38 -5.76 18.08
N VAL A 8 3.13 -6.92 17.48
CA VAL A 8 1.80 -7.38 17.05
C VAL A 8 1.33 -8.44 18.04
N ASP A 9 0.94 -7.98 19.22
CA ASP A 9 0.47 -8.80 20.33
C ASP A 9 -1.06 -8.94 20.32
N GLN A 10 -1.60 -9.72 21.27
CA GLN A 10 -3.06 -9.88 21.40
C GLN A 10 -3.75 -8.56 21.72
N THR A 11 -3.11 -7.68 22.50
CA THR A 11 -3.63 -6.35 22.85
C THR A 11 -3.92 -5.51 21.60
N MET A 12 -2.99 -5.52 20.63
CA MET A 12 -3.15 -4.84 19.35
C MET A 12 -4.30 -5.43 18.54
N LEU A 13 -4.39 -6.78 18.45
CA LEU A 13 -5.47 -7.44 17.73
C LEU A 13 -6.84 -7.12 18.33
N ASP A 14 -6.96 -7.14 19.66
CA ASP A 14 -8.20 -6.79 20.36
C ASP A 14 -8.60 -5.34 20.10
N ALA A 15 -7.62 -4.42 20.03
CA ALA A 15 -7.87 -3.03 19.67
C ALA A 15 -8.41 -2.89 18.24
N ILE A 16 -7.82 -3.62 17.28
CA ILE A 16 -8.27 -3.64 15.89
C ILE A 16 -9.67 -4.25 15.79
N ALA A 17 -9.96 -5.33 16.51
CA ALA A 17 -11.29 -5.95 16.54
C ALA A 17 -12.37 -5.01 17.11
N ARG A 18 -12.05 -4.20 18.13
CA ARG A 18 -12.96 -3.16 18.64
C ARG A 18 -13.27 -2.09 17.59
N GLU A 19 -12.30 -1.70 16.77
CA GLU A 19 -12.52 -0.76 15.67
C GLU A 19 -13.33 -1.38 14.54
N TYR A 20 -13.17 -2.69 14.28
CA TYR A 20 -14.00 -3.42 13.33
C TYR A 20 -15.49 -3.38 13.72
N ALA A 21 -15.80 -3.55 15.00
CA ALA A 21 -17.17 -3.44 15.52
C ALA A 21 -17.79 -2.04 15.31
N LYS A 22 -16.97 -1.00 15.09
CA LYS A 22 -17.42 0.36 14.73
C LYS A 22 -17.58 0.57 13.22
N GLY A 23 -17.34 -0.47 12.42
CA GLY A 23 -17.39 -0.42 10.95
C GLY A 23 -16.11 0.07 10.28
N ARG A 24 -14.98 0.15 11.01
CA ARG A 24 -13.68 0.51 10.41
C ARG A 24 -13.04 -0.71 9.77
N LEU A 25 -12.33 -0.50 8.67
CA LEU A 25 -11.63 -1.56 7.94
C LEU A 25 -10.13 -1.28 7.91
N LEU A 26 -9.35 -2.32 8.17
CA LEU A 26 -7.92 -2.36 7.87
C LEU A 26 -7.69 -3.41 6.79
N LEU A 27 -7.21 -2.98 5.64
CA LEU A 27 -6.92 -3.83 4.50
C LEU A 27 -5.42 -3.83 4.23
N VAL A 28 -4.85 -5.01 4.01
CA VAL A 28 -3.43 -5.21 3.66
C VAL A 28 -3.37 -6.05 2.39
N ALA A 29 -2.48 -5.70 1.47
CA ALA A 29 -2.33 -6.41 0.20
C ALA A 29 -1.02 -7.20 0.16
N THR A 30 -1.08 -8.38 -0.42
CA THR A 30 0.07 -9.22 -0.78
C THR A 30 -0.04 -9.61 -2.25
N ALA A 31 1.06 -10.04 -2.87
CA ALA A 31 1.04 -10.66 -4.18
C ALA A 31 1.21 -12.18 -4.00
N ASP A 32 0.25 -12.97 -4.48
CA ASP A 32 0.45 -14.42 -4.66
C ASP A 32 1.27 -14.62 -5.95
N LEU A 33 2.50 -15.10 -5.80
CA LEU A 33 3.39 -15.34 -6.93
C LEU A 33 3.05 -16.60 -7.72
N ASP A 34 2.41 -17.60 -7.10
CA ASP A 34 2.03 -18.82 -7.78
C ASP A 34 0.86 -18.55 -8.74
N ALA A 35 -0.10 -17.72 -8.30
CA ALA A 35 -1.25 -17.31 -9.10
C ALA A 35 -1.02 -16.02 -9.93
N LEU A 36 0.01 -15.24 -9.62
CA LEU A 36 0.24 -13.88 -10.15
C LEU A 36 -0.92 -12.92 -9.88
N GLU A 37 -1.56 -13.06 -8.71
CA GLU A 37 -2.75 -12.31 -8.33
C GLU A 37 -2.55 -11.42 -7.09
N PRO A 38 -3.18 -10.24 -7.04
CA PRO A 38 -3.22 -9.45 -5.82
C PRO A 38 -4.23 -10.04 -4.84
N VAL A 39 -3.79 -10.27 -3.60
CA VAL A 39 -4.65 -10.75 -2.51
C VAL A 39 -4.82 -9.66 -1.47
N ILE A 40 -6.07 -9.26 -1.22
CA ILE A 40 -6.44 -8.23 -0.23
C ILE A 40 -7.00 -8.91 1.02
N TRP A 41 -6.30 -8.73 2.13
CA TRP A 41 -6.66 -9.29 3.43
C TRP A 41 -7.43 -8.29 4.27
N ASN A 42 -8.59 -8.69 4.78
CA ASN A 42 -9.33 -7.92 5.78
C ASN A 42 -8.77 -8.19 7.18
N MET A 43 -7.76 -7.43 7.57
CA MET A 43 -7.06 -7.57 8.84
C MET A 43 -7.97 -7.32 10.04
N THR A 44 -8.95 -6.42 9.90
CA THR A 44 -9.97 -6.17 10.92
C THR A 44 -10.85 -7.39 11.19
N ALA A 45 -11.24 -8.12 10.14
CA ALA A 45 -12.01 -9.35 10.28
C ALA A 45 -11.15 -10.50 10.84
N ILE A 46 -9.88 -10.61 10.43
CA ILE A 46 -8.94 -11.59 10.98
C ILE A 46 -8.74 -11.35 12.48
N ALA A 47 -8.50 -10.10 12.89
CA ALA A 47 -8.33 -9.74 14.29
C ALA A 47 -9.57 -10.04 15.15
N ALA A 48 -10.77 -9.91 14.59
CA ALA A 48 -12.03 -10.21 15.28
C ALA A 48 -12.40 -11.72 15.27
N SER A 49 -11.63 -12.56 14.57
CA SER A 49 -11.90 -13.99 14.47
C SER A 49 -11.62 -14.71 15.79
N LYS A 50 -12.48 -15.68 16.13
CA LYS A 50 -12.28 -16.58 17.28
C LYS A 50 -11.33 -17.74 16.98
N ASN A 51 -10.79 -17.82 15.76
CA ASN A 51 -9.87 -18.89 15.38
C ASN A 51 -8.53 -18.71 16.11
N PRO A 52 -8.03 -19.74 16.84
CA PRO A 52 -6.77 -19.64 17.58
C PRO A 52 -5.55 -19.36 16.69
N ARG A 53 -5.64 -19.63 15.37
CA ARG A 53 -4.58 -19.33 14.39
C ARG A 53 -4.61 -17.89 13.86
N ALA A 54 -5.61 -17.09 14.22
CA ALA A 54 -5.75 -15.72 13.70
C ALA A 54 -4.54 -14.81 14.01
N PRO A 55 -3.93 -14.82 15.21
CA PRO A 55 -2.73 -14.01 15.47
C PRO A 55 -1.53 -14.40 14.61
N GLU A 56 -1.34 -15.70 14.38
CA GLU A 56 -0.27 -16.19 13.52
C GLU A 56 -0.48 -15.75 12.06
N LEU A 57 -1.69 -15.93 11.54
CA LEU A 57 -2.04 -15.49 10.19
C LEU A 57 -1.88 -13.99 10.02
N PHE A 58 -2.35 -13.19 10.99
CA PHE A 58 -2.23 -11.74 10.99
C PHE A 58 -0.76 -11.30 10.83
N ARG A 59 0.15 -11.91 11.59
CA ARG A 59 1.59 -11.63 11.51
C ARG A 59 2.19 -12.10 10.20
N LYS A 60 1.82 -13.29 9.72
CA LYS A 60 2.26 -13.83 8.41
C LYS A 60 1.92 -12.87 7.28
N ILE A 61 0.70 -12.34 7.25
CA ILE A 61 0.26 -11.38 6.23
C ILE A 61 1.08 -10.08 6.29
N LEU A 62 1.32 -9.53 7.50
CA LEU A 62 2.13 -8.32 7.63
C LEU A 62 3.57 -8.53 7.16
N VAL A 63 4.17 -9.68 7.45
CA VAL A 63 5.51 -10.01 6.95
C VAL A 63 5.48 -10.19 5.43
N ALA A 64 4.51 -10.94 4.90
CA ALA A 64 4.36 -11.18 3.47
C ALA A 64 4.24 -9.85 2.70
N SER A 65 3.40 -8.94 3.18
CA SER A 65 3.18 -7.62 2.57
C SER A 65 4.43 -6.73 2.56
N ALA A 66 5.47 -7.07 3.33
CA ALA A 66 6.75 -6.36 3.38
C ALA A 66 7.93 -7.19 2.84
N SER A 67 7.66 -8.39 2.31
CA SER A 67 8.68 -9.29 1.75
C SER A 67 8.96 -8.93 0.29
N ILE A 68 9.77 -7.90 0.05
CA ILE A 68 10.17 -7.46 -1.29
C ILE A 68 10.99 -8.59 -1.96
N PRO A 69 10.58 -9.08 -3.15
CA PRO A 69 11.32 -10.11 -3.88
C PRO A 69 12.79 -9.71 -4.13
N GLY A 70 13.70 -10.65 -3.87
CA GLY A 70 15.15 -10.44 -3.99
C GLY A 70 15.82 -9.81 -2.77
N ALA A 71 15.07 -9.14 -1.88
CA ALA A 71 15.56 -8.65 -0.59
C ALA A 71 15.17 -9.56 0.57
N PHE A 72 13.97 -10.14 0.51
CA PHE A 72 13.43 -11.02 1.55
C PHE A 72 12.82 -12.30 0.95
N PRO A 73 12.81 -13.42 1.70
CA PRO A 73 12.14 -14.64 1.27
C PRO A 73 10.60 -14.45 1.24
N PRO A 74 9.89 -15.18 0.38
CA PRO A 74 8.43 -15.21 0.40
C PRO A 74 7.90 -15.86 1.68
N VAL A 75 6.63 -15.60 1.99
CA VAL A 75 5.91 -16.21 3.10
C VAL A 75 4.87 -17.17 2.56
N MET A 76 4.95 -18.44 3.00
CA MET A 76 3.94 -19.45 2.67
C MET A 76 2.72 -19.31 3.59
N ILE A 77 1.53 -19.22 3.01
CA ILE A 77 0.26 -19.21 3.74
C ILE A 77 -0.52 -20.49 3.41
N ASP A 78 -0.89 -21.25 4.45
CA ASP A 78 -1.72 -22.44 4.28
C ASP A 78 -3.17 -22.04 3.99
N VAL A 79 -3.71 -22.53 2.88
CA VAL A 79 -5.12 -22.34 2.50
C VAL A 79 -5.82 -23.69 2.34
N THR A 80 -7.15 -23.67 2.34
CA THR A 80 -7.95 -24.88 2.11
C THR A 80 -9.03 -24.56 1.08
N VAL A 81 -8.96 -25.23 -0.06
CA VAL A 81 -9.88 -25.08 -1.18
C VAL A 81 -10.56 -26.43 -1.38
N ASP A 82 -11.88 -26.45 -1.32
CA ASP A 82 -12.69 -27.68 -1.47
C ASP A 82 -12.25 -28.85 -0.57
N GLY A 83 -11.79 -28.52 0.64
CA GLY A 83 -11.31 -29.49 1.63
C GLY A 83 -9.87 -29.98 1.41
N VAL A 84 -9.20 -29.54 0.33
CA VAL A 84 -7.80 -29.85 0.03
C VAL A 84 -6.90 -28.74 0.56
N ARG A 85 -5.80 -29.12 1.23
CA ARG A 85 -4.82 -28.17 1.74
C ARG A 85 -3.84 -27.78 0.64
N HIS A 86 -3.64 -26.48 0.49
CA HIS A 86 -2.64 -25.90 -0.42
C HIS A 86 -1.77 -24.90 0.36
N GLN A 87 -0.69 -24.46 -0.27
CA GLN A 87 0.10 -23.33 0.19
C GLN A 87 0.21 -22.31 -0.93
N GLU A 88 -0.04 -21.06 -0.59
CA GLU A 88 0.14 -19.92 -1.49
C GLU A 88 1.44 -19.20 -1.12
N MET A 89 2.21 -18.81 -2.14
CA MET A 89 3.48 -18.09 -1.99
C MET A 89 3.26 -16.57 -2.04
N HIS A 90 3.29 -15.91 -0.89
CA HIS A 90 3.04 -14.47 -0.83
C HIS A 90 4.30 -13.63 -0.67
N VAL A 91 4.32 -12.51 -1.39
CA VAL A 91 5.34 -11.44 -1.31
C VAL A 91 4.69 -10.06 -1.21
N ASP A 92 5.52 -9.03 -1.17
CA ASP A 92 5.11 -7.63 -1.12
C ASP A 92 4.05 -7.31 -2.20
N GLY A 93 2.91 -6.77 -1.75
CA GLY A 93 1.78 -6.42 -2.62
C GLY A 93 2.13 -5.35 -3.66
N GLY A 94 3.14 -4.51 -3.40
CA GLY A 94 3.72 -3.53 -4.31
C GLY A 94 4.33 -4.14 -5.58
N THR A 95 4.52 -5.46 -5.61
CA THR A 95 4.86 -6.21 -6.84
C THR A 95 3.72 -6.15 -7.86
N ILE A 96 2.45 -6.09 -7.43
CA ILE A 96 1.25 -6.10 -8.30
C ILE A 96 0.43 -4.81 -8.19
N ALA A 97 0.40 -4.13 -7.05
CA ALA A 97 -0.22 -2.82 -6.87
C ALA A 97 0.45 -2.05 -5.73
N GLN A 98 1.01 -0.86 -6.02
CA GLN A 98 1.65 -0.03 -4.98
C GLN A 98 0.63 0.71 -4.11
N VAL A 99 -0.50 1.10 -4.70
CA VAL A 99 -1.62 1.73 -3.99
C VAL A 99 -2.91 1.16 -4.57
N PHE A 100 -3.85 0.79 -3.70
CA PHE A 100 -5.18 0.36 -4.12
C PHE A 100 -6.27 1.18 -3.45
N LEU A 101 -7.35 1.37 -4.20
CA LEU A 101 -8.67 1.72 -3.67
C LEU A 101 -9.57 0.48 -3.86
N TYR A 102 -10.77 0.49 -3.27
CA TYR A 102 -11.75 -0.57 -3.55
C TYR A 102 -11.92 -0.78 -5.06
N PRO A 103 -12.12 -2.02 -5.53
CA PRO A 103 -12.27 -2.30 -6.95
C PRO A 103 -13.38 -1.44 -7.57
N PRO A 104 -13.21 -0.87 -8.77
CA PRO A 104 -14.25 -0.07 -9.42
C PRO A 104 -15.59 -0.81 -9.57
N ALA A 105 -15.56 -2.15 -9.64
CA ALA A 105 -16.72 -3.04 -9.72
C ALA A 105 -17.45 -3.25 -8.38
N ALA A 106 -16.82 -2.97 -7.24
CA ALA A 106 -17.41 -3.12 -5.90
C ALA A 106 -18.56 -2.14 -5.62
N LYS A 107 -18.82 -1.19 -6.54
CA LYS A 107 -19.91 -0.22 -6.45
C LYS A 107 -21.26 -0.92 -6.17
N ALA A 108 -21.52 -2.09 -6.73
CA ALA A 108 -22.78 -2.82 -6.51
C ALA A 108 -23.04 -3.18 -5.04
N ALA A 109 -22.00 -3.53 -4.25
CA ALA A 109 -22.15 -3.91 -2.85
C ALA A 109 -22.33 -2.70 -1.90
N LEU A 110 -21.89 -1.50 -2.32
CA LEU A 110 -22.04 -0.27 -1.55
C LEU A 110 -23.43 0.37 -1.70
N HIS A 111 -24.25 0.01 -2.69
CA HIS A 111 -25.57 0.65 -2.88
C HIS A 111 -26.66 0.24 -1.86
N GLY A 112 -26.34 -0.65 -0.90
CA GLY A 112 -27.32 -1.17 0.06
C GLY A 112 -28.04 -0.10 0.87
N HIS A 113 -27.35 0.89 1.45
CA HIS A 113 -27.97 1.95 2.28
C HIS A 113 -27.05 3.17 2.47
N ILE A 114 -26.41 3.68 1.40
CA ILE A 114 -25.49 4.82 1.55
C ILE A 114 -26.24 6.13 1.45
N VAL A 115 -26.53 6.70 2.63
CA VAL A 115 -26.73 8.14 2.82
C VAL A 115 -25.62 8.88 2.05
N ALA A 116 -25.97 9.88 1.25
CA ALA A 116 -25.00 10.71 0.52
C ALA A 116 -24.02 11.37 1.52
N ARG A 117 -22.91 10.69 1.78
CA ARG A 117 -21.85 11.14 2.69
C ARG A 117 -20.69 11.66 1.85
N LYS A 118 -20.13 12.79 2.27
CA LYS A 118 -18.87 13.28 1.71
C LYS A 118 -17.81 12.21 1.94
N ARG A 119 -17.14 11.81 0.86
CA ARG A 119 -16.06 10.82 0.86
C ARG A 119 -14.77 11.53 0.51
N THR A 120 -13.73 11.28 1.30
CA THR A 120 -12.41 11.86 1.10
C THR A 120 -11.38 10.74 1.14
N LEU A 121 -10.49 10.74 0.15
CA LEU A 121 -9.40 9.79 0.02
C LEU A 121 -8.08 10.52 0.25
N TYR A 122 -7.28 10.01 1.19
CA TYR A 122 -5.90 10.43 1.42
C TYR A 122 -4.97 9.31 0.98
N ILE A 123 -3.98 9.65 0.16
CA ILE A 123 -2.97 8.76 -0.40
C ILE A 123 -1.62 9.30 0.03
N ILE A 124 -0.84 8.47 0.72
CA ILE A 124 0.53 8.79 1.10
C ILE A 124 1.43 7.79 0.39
N ARG A 125 2.26 8.27 -0.54
CA ARG A 125 3.24 7.45 -1.26
C ARG A 125 4.64 7.82 -0.81
N ASN A 126 5.31 6.92 -0.10
CA ASN A 126 6.69 7.11 0.33
C ASN A 126 7.69 6.85 -0.81
N ALA A 127 7.59 7.59 -1.92
CA ALA A 127 8.47 7.49 -3.07
C ALA A 127 8.63 8.84 -3.78
N ARG A 128 9.76 9.02 -4.46
CA ARG A 128 9.92 10.08 -5.46
C ARG A 128 9.16 9.73 -6.74
N LEU A 129 8.64 10.75 -7.42
CA LEU A 129 7.88 10.62 -8.66
C LEU A 129 8.63 11.12 -9.89
N ASP A 130 9.75 11.82 -9.66
CA ASP A 130 10.72 12.19 -10.67
C ASP A 130 11.70 11.03 -10.97
N PRO A 131 12.27 10.97 -12.19
CA PRO A 131 13.26 9.94 -12.54
C PRO A 131 14.50 10.05 -11.66
N ASP A 132 14.88 8.94 -11.02
CA ASP A 132 16.12 8.85 -10.27
C ASP A 132 17.21 8.25 -11.15
N TRP A 133 18.15 9.08 -11.64
CA TRP A 133 19.26 8.60 -12.45
C TRP A 133 20.20 7.76 -11.58
N ALA A 134 20.52 6.55 -12.03
CA ALA A 134 21.46 5.66 -11.34
C ALA A 134 22.35 4.95 -12.37
N SER A 135 23.66 4.89 -12.09
CA SER A 135 24.60 4.05 -12.84
C SER A 135 24.58 2.63 -12.26
N VAL A 136 23.91 1.70 -12.94
CA VAL A 136 23.78 0.30 -12.48
C VAL A 136 24.95 -0.54 -12.97
N GLU A 137 25.48 -1.40 -12.09
CA GLU A 137 26.49 -2.39 -12.48
C GLU A 137 25.97 -3.28 -13.61
N ARG A 138 26.78 -3.50 -14.65
CA ARG A 138 26.43 -4.31 -15.83
C ARG A 138 26.49 -5.81 -15.53
N ARG A 139 25.75 -6.26 -14.51
CA ARG A 139 25.62 -7.65 -14.07
C ARG A 139 24.15 -8.03 -14.03
N THR A 140 23.84 -9.30 -14.27
CA THR A 140 22.47 -9.79 -14.46
C THR A 140 21.54 -9.48 -13.29
N LEU A 141 21.99 -9.74 -12.05
CA LEU A 141 21.17 -9.51 -10.85
C LEU A 141 20.93 -8.02 -10.55
N PRO A 142 21.96 -7.13 -10.54
CA PRO A 142 21.74 -5.68 -10.42
C PRO A 142 20.82 -5.09 -11.50
N VAL A 143 20.94 -5.55 -12.75
CA VAL A 143 20.08 -5.11 -13.85
C VAL A 143 18.64 -5.56 -13.64
N ALA A 144 18.41 -6.82 -13.24
CA ALA A 144 17.09 -7.34 -12.92
C ALA A 144 16.43 -6.56 -11.76
N ALA A 145 17.17 -6.31 -10.67
CA ALA A 145 16.69 -5.52 -9.55
C ALA A 145 16.30 -4.09 -9.96
N ARG A 146 17.11 -3.44 -10.81
CA ARG A 146 16.77 -2.11 -11.36
C ARG A 146 15.52 -2.16 -12.24
N ALA A 147 15.37 -3.19 -13.06
CA ALA A 147 14.20 -3.35 -13.93
C ALA A 147 12.92 -3.52 -13.10
N VAL A 148 12.94 -4.36 -12.06
CA VAL A 148 11.83 -4.51 -11.11
C VAL A 148 11.50 -3.18 -10.45
N ALA A 149 12.50 -2.46 -9.92
CA ALA A 149 12.29 -1.15 -9.30
C ALA A 149 11.65 -0.12 -10.25
N SER A 150 12.06 -0.13 -11.53
CA SER A 150 11.49 0.74 -12.57
C SER A 150 10.03 0.39 -12.88
N LEU A 151 9.71 -0.90 -13.03
CA LEU A 151 8.34 -1.38 -13.21
C LEU A 151 7.46 -0.99 -12.02
N THR A 152 7.96 -1.20 -10.80
CA THR A 152 7.28 -0.80 -9.57
C THR A 152 7.02 0.71 -9.50
N GLN A 153 8.00 1.55 -9.90
CA GLN A 153 7.81 3.01 -9.93
C GLN A 153 6.73 3.44 -10.93
N THR A 154 6.80 2.92 -12.16
CA THR A 154 5.86 3.24 -13.26
C THR A 154 4.45 2.74 -12.96
N GLN A 155 4.31 1.53 -12.42
CA GLN A 155 3.03 0.97 -11.98
C GLN A 155 2.38 1.84 -10.90
N GLY A 156 3.15 2.34 -9.93
CA GLY A 156 2.62 3.25 -8.92
C GLY A 156 2.09 4.56 -9.51
N ILE A 157 2.62 5.06 -10.64
CA ILE A 157 2.02 6.20 -11.35
C ILE A 157 0.68 5.80 -11.97
N GLY A 158 0.62 4.64 -12.65
CA GLY A 158 -0.61 4.11 -13.22
C GLY A 158 -1.73 3.91 -12.18
N ASP A 159 -1.38 3.41 -10.99
CA ASP A 159 -2.31 3.26 -9.86
C ASP A 159 -2.91 4.61 -9.44
N LEU A 160 -2.09 5.67 -9.33
CA LEU A 160 -2.55 7.01 -8.96
C LEU A 160 -3.55 7.58 -9.98
N TYR A 161 -3.31 7.38 -11.28
CA TYR A 161 -4.24 7.79 -12.34
C TYR A 161 -5.54 6.98 -12.30
N ARG A 162 -5.47 5.66 -12.14
CA ARG A 162 -6.66 4.78 -12.03
C ARG A 162 -7.52 5.16 -10.82
N ILE A 163 -6.89 5.41 -9.68
CA ILE A 163 -7.55 5.88 -8.46
C ILE A 163 -8.18 7.26 -8.72
N TYR A 164 -7.45 8.20 -9.33
CA TYR A 164 -7.98 9.53 -9.64
C TYR A 164 -9.26 9.45 -10.48
N VAL A 165 -9.28 8.69 -11.57
CA VAL A 165 -10.49 8.49 -12.39
C VAL A 165 -11.64 7.88 -11.57
N THR A 166 -11.34 6.92 -10.68
CA THR A 166 -12.34 6.33 -9.78
C THR A 166 -12.90 7.37 -8.81
N THR A 167 -12.06 8.24 -8.27
CA THR A 167 -12.50 9.31 -7.36
C THR A 167 -13.39 10.34 -8.07
N GLN A 168 -13.07 10.71 -9.31
CA GLN A 168 -13.90 11.62 -10.11
C GLN A 168 -15.27 11.00 -10.38
N ARG A 169 -15.30 9.73 -10.80
CA ARG A 169 -16.54 8.97 -11.05
C ARG A 169 -17.43 8.87 -9.81
N ASP A 170 -16.83 8.68 -8.64
CA ASP A 170 -17.56 8.41 -7.39
C ASP A 170 -17.75 9.65 -6.49
N GLY A 171 -17.29 10.83 -6.93
CA GLY A 171 -17.40 12.08 -6.16
C GLY A 171 -16.59 12.05 -4.85
N ILE A 172 -15.39 11.47 -4.89
CA ILE A 172 -14.46 11.36 -3.76
C ILE A 172 -13.42 12.47 -3.86
N ASP A 173 -13.18 13.18 -2.76
CA ASP A 173 -12.12 14.20 -2.69
C ASP A 173 -10.73 13.53 -2.67
N TYR A 174 -9.98 13.69 -3.76
CA TYR A 174 -8.64 13.12 -3.95
C TYR A 174 -7.58 13.97 -3.25
N ASN A 175 -6.75 13.35 -2.41
CA ASN A 175 -5.66 14.01 -1.70
C ASN A 175 -4.40 13.13 -1.77
N LEU A 176 -3.35 13.61 -2.43
CA LEU A 176 -2.08 12.89 -2.58
C LEU A 176 -0.93 13.62 -1.89
N ALA A 177 -0.11 12.86 -1.16
CA ALA A 177 1.17 13.24 -0.61
C ALA A 177 2.26 12.28 -1.12
N PHE A 178 3.41 12.83 -1.49
CA PHE A 178 4.58 12.08 -1.91
C PHE A 178 5.86 12.84 -1.59
N ILE A 179 7.03 12.21 -1.74
CA ILE A 179 8.32 12.85 -1.44
C ILE A 179 8.55 14.00 -2.41
N PRO A 180 8.63 15.27 -1.96
CA PRO A 180 8.78 16.40 -2.85
C PRO A 180 10.19 16.44 -3.47
N SER A 181 10.32 17.01 -4.67
CA SER A 181 11.62 17.17 -5.35
C SER A 181 12.60 18.10 -4.61
N SER A 182 12.11 18.87 -3.64
CA SER A 182 12.95 19.66 -2.73
C SER A 182 13.71 18.79 -1.72
N PHE A 183 13.29 17.55 -1.48
CA PHE A 183 13.96 16.62 -0.59
C PHE A 183 15.15 15.94 -1.29
N ASN A 184 16.33 16.54 -1.13
CA ASN A 184 17.56 16.15 -1.83
C ASN A 184 18.57 15.42 -0.92
N VAL A 185 18.11 14.80 0.16
CA VAL A 185 18.97 14.00 1.05
C VAL A 185 19.44 12.76 0.26
N PRO A 186 20.76 12.51 0.14
CA PRO A 186 21.25 11.35 -0.60
C PRO A 186 20.80 10.02 0.03
N HIS A 187 20.19 9.15 -0.76
CA HIS A 187 19.85 7.78 -0.35
C HIS A 187 21.03 6.86 -0.66
N ARG A 188 21.87 6.58 0.34
CA ARG A 188 23.16 5.89 0.12
C ARG A 188 23.05 4.37 0.14
N GLN A 189 22.11 3.84 0.91
CA GLN A 189 21.91 2.41 1.11
C GLN A 189 20.46 2.14 1.52
N GLU A 190 20.01 0.91 1.31
CA GLU A 190 18.72 0.46 1.84
C GLU A 190 18.69 0.58 3.36
N PHE A 191 17.55 1.02 3.90
CA PHE A 191 17.34 1.27 5.32
C PHE A 191 18.33 2.28 5.94
N ASP A 192 18.77 3.28 5.17
CA ASP A 192 19.57 4.41 5.67
C ASP A 192 18.77 5.20 6.74
N THR A 193 19.18 5.04 8.00
CA THR A 193 18.46 5.60 9.15
C THR A 193 18.49 7.13 9.16
N ASP A 194 19.56 7.76 8.68
CA ASP A 194 19.66 9.22 8.66
C ASP A 194 18.78 9.82 7.57
N TYR A 195 18.71 9.16 6.40
CA TYR A 195 17.74 9.49 5.36
C TYR A 195 16.30 9.34 5.87
N MET A 196 15.99 8.20 6.49
CA MET A 196 14.64 7.90 6.99
C MET A 196 14.17 8.88 8.08
N ARG A 197 15.05 9.26 9.01
CA ARG A 197 14.73 10.26 10.06
C ARG A 197 14.45 11.62 9.47
N GLN A 198 15.27 12.07 8.52
CA GLN A 198 15.05 13.37 7.87
C GLN A 198 13.75 13.38 7.05
N LEU A 199 13.45 12.29 6.35
CA LEU A 199 12.21 12.14 5.61
C LEU A 199 10.98 12.12 6.54
N PHE A 200 11.08 11.43 7.68
CA PHE A 200 10.05 11.44 8.71
C PHE A 200 9.80 12.85 9.25
N GLU A 201 10.86 13.58 9.60
CA GLU A 201 10.74 14.95 10.12
C GLU A 201 10.13 15.91 9.09
N LEU A 202 10.48 15.76 7.81
CA LEU A 202 9.84 16.51 6.72
C LEU A 202 8.32 16.26 6.71
N GLY A 203 7.91 14.99 6.65
CA GLY A 203 6.49 14.63 6.62
C GLY A 203 5.74 15.08 7.88
N ARG A 204 6.36 14.98 9.05
CA ARG A 204 5.81 15.45 10.33
C ARG A 204 5.61 16.97 10.31
N ALA A 205 6.61 17.73 9.88
CA ALA A 205 6.55 19.19 9.81
C ALA A 205 5.48 19.67 8.84
N GLU A 206 5.47 19.14 7.61
CA GLU A 206 4.46 19.48 6.59
C GLU A 206 3.05 19.06 7.04
N GLY A 207 2.91 17.89 7.66
CA GLY A 207 1.66 17.40 8.24
C GLY A 207 1.10 18.35 9.30
N SER A 208 1.94 18.77 10.26
CA SER A 208 1.53 19.69 11.33
C SER A 208 1.18 21.10 10.85
N ALA A 209 1.74 21.52 9.71
CA ALA A 209 1.49 22.83 9.12
C ALA A 209 0.25 22.86 8.19
N GLY A 210 -0.48 21.75 8.07
CA GLY A 210 -1.63 21.63 7.16
C GLY A 210 -1.17 21.29 5.74
N TYR A 211 -0.59 20.10 5.59
CA TYR A 211 -0.01 19.56 4.34
C TYR A 211 -0.81 19.96 3.10
N ARG A 212 -0.12 20.50 2.07
CA ARG A 212 -0.75 20.88 0.81
C ARG A 212 -0.97 19.64 -0.05
N TRP A 213 -2.09 18.97 0.19
CA TRP A 213 -2.49 17.78 -0.56
C TRP A 213 -2.66 18.08 -2.05
N GLN A 214 -2.00 17.26 -2.89
CA GLN A 214 -2.15 17.34 -4.33
C GLN A 214 -3.51 16.77 -4.73
N LYS A 215 -4.25 17.53 -5.54
CA LYS A 215 -5.61 17.17 -6.00
C LYS A 215 -5.63 16.35 -7.28
N TYR A 216 -4.47 16.17 -7.89
CA TYR A 216 -4.28 15.51 -9.17
C TYR A 216 -3.08 14.56 -9.11
N PRO A 217 -3.07 13.50 -9.93
CA PRO A 217 -1.88 12.68 -10.08
C PRO A 217 -0.75 13.51 -10.76
N PRO A 218 0.52 13.10 -10.60
CA PRO A 218 1.66 13.82 -11.18
C PRO A 218 1.56 13.96 -12.69
N GLY A 219 1.89 15.15 -13.20
CA GLY A 219 1.84 15.45 -14.64
C GLY A 219 0.43 15.68 -15.19
N TYR A 220 -0.62 15.60 -14.36
CA TYR A 220 -1.97 15.96 -14.76
C TYR A 220 -2.27 17.41 -14.38
N GLU A 221 -2.49 18.25 -15.39
CA GLU A 221 -3.03 19.60 -15.21
C GLU A 221 -4.52 19.58 -15.52
N ALA A 222 -5.35 20.08 -14.61
CA ALA A 222 -6.77 20.25 -14.90
C ALA A 222 -6.93 21.25 -16.07
N ALA A 223 -7.83 20.95 -17.00
CA ALA A 223 -8.15 21.88 -18.07
C ALA A 223 -8.57 23.23 -17.46
N PRO A 224 -8.14 24.37 -18.03
CA PRO A 224 -8.61 25.68 -17.60
C PRO A 224 -10.14 25.68 -17.63
N ILE A 225 -10.77 26.06 -16.53
CA ILE A 225 -12.21 26.28 -16.51
C ILE A 225 -12.46 27.51 -17.38
N ASP A 226 -12.96 27.32 -18.60
CA ASP A 226 -13.41 28.42 -19.46
C ASP A 226 -14.62 29.06 -18.76
N GLN A 227 -14.39 30.19 -18.08
CA GLN A 227 -15.45 31.02 -17.53
C GLN A 227 -16.11 31.74 -18.72
N ARG A 228 -17.16 31.14 -19.28
CA ARG A 228 -18.13 31.82 -20.13
C ARG A 228 -19.43 32.05 -19.38
#